data_AF-A0A356L6A0-F1
#
_entry.id   AF-A0A356L6A0-F1
#
_cell.length_a   1.000
_cell.length_b   1.000
_cell.length_c   1.000
_cell.angle_alpha   90.00
_cell.angle_beta   90.00
_cell.angle_gamma   90.00
#
_symmetry.space_group_name_H-M   'P 1'
#
loop_
_entity.id
_entity.type
_entity.pdbx_description
1 polymer ?
#
loop_
_entity_poly.entity_id
_entity_poly.type
_entity_poly.pdbx_seq_one_letter_code
_entity_poly.pdbx_strand_id
1 'polypeptide(L)'
;KCTPCREGTKRMLELLEKITRGEATLHDLDDLESLANSVKDSALCGLGQTAPNPVLSTLNHFRDEYLAHIVEKRCPAGVCKALIKYYITNDCIGCGKCKRNCPTHAISGDIKQRHTINPNICIKCGACKLACPVGAIVTA
;
A
#
# COMPACT_ATOMS: atom_id res chain seq x y z
N LYS A 1 -25.04 -14.89 -14.95
CA LYS A 1 -24.15 -15.06 -13.78
C LYS A 1 -23.37 -16.36 -13.97
N CYS A 2 -22.06 -16.31 -14.26
CA CYS A 2 -21.24 -17.50 -14.51
C CYS A 2 -20.19 -17.70 -13.41
N THR A 3 -19.74 -18.95 -13.20
CA THR A 3 -18.76 -19.30 -12.17
C THR A 3 -17.40 -18.62 -12.37
N PRO A 4 -16.80 -18.56 -13.59
CA PRO A 4 -15.50 -17.92 -13.79
C PRO A 4 -15.50 -16.45 -13.36
N CYS A 5 -16.53 -15.69 -13.74
CA CYS A 5 -16.65 -14.29 -13.33
C CYS A 5 -16.90 -14.15 -11.82
N ARG A 6 -17.80 -14.95 -11.23
CA ARG A 6 -18.19 -14.81 -9.81
C ARG A 6 -17.06 -15.18 -8.85
N GLU A 7 -16.46 -16.34 -9.04
CA GLU A 7 -15.40 -16.84 -8.16
C GLU A 7 -14.04 -16.24 -8.52
N GLY A 8 -13.77 -16.08 -9.82
CA GLY A 8 -12.49 -15.54 -10.28
C GLY A 8 -12.27 -14.09 -9.86
N THR A 9 -13.29 -13.22 -9.98
CA THR A 9 -13.15 -11.83 -9.52
C THR A 9 -12.97 -11.71 -8.01
N LYS A 10 -13.65 -12.55 -7.22
CA LYS A 10 -13.44 -12.63 -5.78
C LYS A 10 -12.01 -13.08 -5.45
N ARG A 11 -11.51 -14.11 -6.12
CA ARG A 11 -10.16 -14.62 -5.87
C ARG A 11 -9.07 -13.63 -6.31
N MET A 12 -9.29 -12.89 -7.40
CA MET A 12 -8.41 -11.78 -7.78
C MET A 12 -8.36 -10.69 -6.70
N LEU A 13 -9.51 -10.32 -6.11
CA LEU A 13 -9.56 -9.37 -5.01
C LEU A 13 -8.75 -9.86 -3.81
N GLU A 14 -8.91 -11.12 -3.41
CA GLU A 14 -8.16 -11.72 -2.28
C GLU A 14 -6.64 -11.64 -2.50
N LEU A 15 -6.17 -11.90 -3.73
CA LEU A 15 -4.75 -11.78 -4.09
C LEU A 15 -4.28 -10.32 -4.05
N LEU A 16 -5.05 -9.38 -4.62
CA LEU A 16 -4.74 -7.94 -4.57
C LEU A 16 -4.67 -7.43 -3.12
N GLU A 17 -5.59 -7.85 -2.26
CA GLU A 17 -5.56 -7.51 -0.85
C GLU A 17 -4.33 -8.08 -0.15
N LYS A 18 -3.93 -9.32 -0.46
CA LYS A 18 -2.71 -9.93 0.06
C LYS A 18 -1.46 -9.14 -0.36
N ILE A 19 -1.42 -8.63 -1.59
CA ILE A 19 -0.35 -7.77 -2.11
C ILE A 19 -0.31 -6.43 -1.35
N THR A 20 -1.45 -5.76 -1.19
CA THR A 20 -1.53 -4.46 -0.49
C THR A 20 -1.24 -4.55 1.01
N ARG A 21 -1.43 -5.72 1.63
CA ARG A 21 -0.98 -6.02 3.01
C ARG A 21 0.51 -6.34 3.12
N GLY A 22 1.20 -6.59 2.01
CA GLY A 22 2.60 -7.00 2.00
C GLY A 22 2.82 -8.47 2.34
N GLU A 23 1.79 -9.30 2.27
CA GLU A 23 1.83 -10.73 2.63
C GLU A 23 1.99 -11.65 1.40
N ALA A 24 1.92 -11.08 0.20
CA ALA A 24 2.02 -11.82 -1.05
C ALA A 24 3.46 -12.24 -1.39
N THR A 25 3.54 -13.26 -2.23
CA THR A 25 4.74 -13.84 -2.81
C THR A 25 4.74 -13.63 -4.34
N LEU A 26 5.87 -13.90 -5.01
CA LEU A 26 5.92 -13.85 -6.47
C LEU A 26 4.97 -14.86 -7.12
N HIS A 27 4.76 -16.02 -6.48
CA HIS A 27 3.80 -17.00 -6.97
C HIS A 27 2.37 -16.47 -6.96
N ASP A 28 1.98 -15.70 -5.93
CA ASP A 28 0.66 -15.06 -5.88
C ASP A 28 0.46 -14.04 -7.03
N LEU A 29 1.54 -13.44 -7.54
CA LEU A 29 1.50 -12.54 -8.69
C LEU A 29 1.26 -13.31 -10.00
N ASP A 30 1.94 -14.43 -10.18
CA ASP A 30 1.76 -15.31 -11.33
C ASP A 30 0.35 -15.94 -11.34
N ASP A 31 -0.14 -16.32 -10.16
CA ASP A 31 -1.51 -16.81 -9.95
C ASP A 31 -2.55 -15.74 -10.31
N LEU A 32 -2.31 -14.49 -9.91
CA LEU A 32 -3.19 -13.35 -10.23
C LEU A 32 -3.29 -13.14 -11.74
N GLU A 33 -2.16 -13.15 -12.44
CA GLU A 33 -2.08 -12.97 -13.89
C GLU A 33 -2.77 -14.14 -14.63
N SER A 34 -2.48 -15.38 -14.22
CA SER A 34 -3.07 -16.58 -14.80
C SER A 34 -4.58 -16.63 -14.60
N LEU A 35 -5.05 -16.29 -13.40
CA LEU A 35 -6.47 -16.24 -13.08
C LEU A 35 -7.18 -15.15 -13.89
N ALA A 36 -6.59 -13.96 -14.02
CA ALA A 36 -7.17 -12.86 -14.78
C ALA A 36 -7.38 -13.22 -16.26
N ASN A 37 -6.39 -13.89 -16.88
CA ASN A 37 -6.53 -14.40 -18.25
C ASN A 37 -7.60 -15.51 -18.35
N SER A 38 -7.62 -16.46 -17.41
CA SER A 38 -8.65 -17.51 -17.38
C SER A 38 -10.06 -16.95 -17.29
N VAL A 39 -10.31 -15.93 -16.45
CA VAL A 39 -11.62 -15.27 -16.35
C VAL A 39 -11.99 -14.56 -17.65
N LYS A 40 -11.01 -13.90 -18.29
CA LYS A 40 -11.21 -13.19 -19.55
C LYS A 40 -11.66 -14.14 -20.67
N ASP A 41 -11.05 -15.31 -20.77
CA ASP A 41 -11.29 -16.25 -21.88
C ASP A 41 -12.50 -17.16 -21.64
N SER A 42 -12.84 -17.46 -20.38
CA SER A 42 -13.91 -18.41 -20.03
C SER A 42 -15.25 -17.77 -19.63
N ALA A 43 -15.31 -16.45 -19.48
CA ALA A 43 -16.55 -15.77 -19.13
C ALA A 43 -17.56 -15.76 -20.30
N LEU A 44 -18.83 -16.01 -19.97
CA LEU A 44 -19.93 -16.16 -20.95
C LEU A 44 -20.47 -14.85 -21.52
N CYS A 45 -20.10 -13.69 -20.95
CA CYS A 45 -20.58 -12.39 -21.40
C CYS A 45 -19.47 -11.35 -21.40
N GLY A 46 -19.60 -10.31 -22.23
CA GLY A 46 -18.58 -9.26 -22.38
C GLY A 46 -18.25 -8.51 -21.09
N LEU A 47 -19.21 -8.37 -20.16
CA LEU A 47 -18.93 -7.78 -18.85
C LEU A 47 -17.98 -8.67 -18.02
N GLY A 48 -18.18 -9.99 -18.05
CA GLY A 48 -17.31 -10.93 -17.34
C GLY A 48 -15.91 -11.00 -17.97
N GLN A 49 -15.83 -10.92 -19.29
CA GLN A 49 -14.57 -10.93 -20.04
C GLN A 49 -13.76 -9.64 -19.79
N THR A 50 -14.42 -8.50 -19.57
CA THR A 50 -13.75 -7.22 -19.31
C THR A 50 -13.45 -6.96 -17.83
N ALA A 51 -14.10 -7.68 -16.90
CA ALA A 51 -13.85 -7.58 -15.46
C ALA A 51 -12.36 -7.70 -15.03
N PRO A 52 -11.53 -8.61 -15.59
CA PRO A 52 -10.11 -8.71 -15.23
C PRO A 52 -9.22 -7.63 -15.89
N ASN A 53 -9.72 -6.82 -16.82
CA ASN A 53 -8.89 -5.86 -17.57
C ASN A 53 -8.14 -4.85 -16.69
N PRO A 54 -8.70 -4.31 -15.59
CA PRO A 54 -7.94 -3.42 -14.70
C PRO A 54 -6.69 -4.10 -14.16
N VAL A 55 -6.79 -5.38 -13.76
CA VAL A 55 -5.66 -6.17 -13.23
C VAL A 55 -4.61 -6.42 -14.32
N LEU A 56 -5.04 -6.88 -15.50
CA LEU A 56 -4.12 -7.16 -16.62
C LEU A 56 -3.40 -5.88 -17.08
N SER A 57 -4.12 -4.77 -17.17
CA SER A 57 -3.54 -3.48 -17.55
C SER A 57 -2.50 -3.00 -16.54
N THR A 58 -2.80 -3.08 -15.25
CA THR A 58 -1.85 -2.65 -14.21
C THR A 58 -0.65 -3.57 -14.10
N LEU A 59 -0.82 -4.89 -14.32
CA LEU A 59 0.31 -5.82 -14.42
C LEU A 59 1.23 -5.50 -15.60
N ASN A 60 0.69 -5.08 -16.74
CA ASN A 60 1.48 -4.74 -17.92
C ASN A 60 2.24 -3.42 -17.77
N HIS A 61 1.59 -2.39 -17.20
CA HIS A 61 2.16 -1.05 -17.16
C HIS A 61 2.89 -0.71 -15.86
N PHE A 62 2.54 -1.38 -14.76
CA PHE A 62 3.02 -1.06 -13.41
C PHE A 62 3.53 -2.29 -12.67
N ARG A 63 4.07 -3.30 -13.39
CA ARG A 63 4.60 -4.52 -12.77
C ARG A 63 5.60 -4.22 -11.64
N ASP A 64 6.43 -3.21 -11.82
CA ASP A 64 7.42 -2.78 -10.83
C ASP A 64 6.78 -2.36 -9.51
N GLU A 65 5.57 -1.79 -9.53
CA GLU A 65 4.85 -1.46 -8.30
C GLU A 65 4.39 -2.72 -7.55
N TYR A 66 3.96 -3.75 -8.26
CA TYR A 66 3.64 -5.04 -7.65
C TYR A 66 4.88 -5.67 -7.01
N LEU A 67 6.02 -5.62 -7.71
CA LEU A 67 7.30 -6.11 -7.19
C LEU A 67 7.75 -5.33 -5.96
N ALA A 68 7.57 -4.00 -5.93
CA ALA A 68 7.86 -3.20 -4.73
C ALA A 68 6.98 -3.62 -3.53
N HIS A 69 5.70 -3.94 -3.74
CA HIS A 69 4.83 -4.43 -2.67
C HIS A 69 5.25 -5.83 -2.17
N ILE A 70 5.69 -6.71 -3.07
CA ILE A 70 6.01 -8.10 -2.76
C ILE A 70 7.42 -8.26 -2.19
N VAL A 71 8.43 -7.65 -2.82
CA VAL A 71 9.86 -7.82 -2.51
C VAL A 71 10.33 -6.76 -1.53
N GLU A 72 10.11 -5.48 -1.83
CA GLU A 72 10.58 -4.36 -0.98
C GLU A 72 9.69 -4.14 0.24
N LYS A 73 8.47 -4.72 0.26
CA LYS A 73 7.42 -4.45 1.25
C LYS A 73 7.16 -2.94 1.37
N ARG A 74 7.08 -2.28 0.23
CA ARG A 74 6.98 -0.82 0.08
C ARG A 74 5.87 -0.46 -0.89
N CYS A 75 5.17 0.65 -0.62
CA CYS A 75 4.15 1.18 -1.53
C CYS A 75 4.66 2.48 -2.16
N PRO A 76 5.07 2.48 -3.45
CA PRO A 76 5.56 3.68 -4.14
C PRO A 76 4.56 4.84 -4.13
N ALA A 77 3.26 4.53 -4.26
CA ALA A 77 2.17 5.50 -4.21
C ALA A 77 1.85 6.02 -2.80
N GLY A 78 2.34 5.35 -1.74
CA GLY A 78 2.08 5.76 -0.35
C GLY A 78 0.64 5.56 0.14
N VAL A 79 -0.17 4.76 -0.56
CA VAL A 79 -1.60 4.54 -0.24
C VAL A 79 -1.81 3.37 0.73
N CYS A 80 -1.03 2.29 0.57
CA CYS A 80 -1.20 1.07 1.36
C CYS A 80 -0.68 1.27 2.80
N LYS A 81 -1.59 1.49 3.76
CA LYS A 81 -1.26 1.70 5.18
C LYS A 81 -0.34 0.63 5.76
N ALA A 82 -0.47 -0.62 5.34
CA ALA A 82 0.37 -1.72 5.83
C ALA A 82 1.85 -1.53 5.46
N LEU A 83 2.13 -0.92 4.30
CA LEU A 83 3.45 -0.87 3.69
C LEU A 83 4.15 0.49 3.82
N ILE A 84 3.47 1.52 4.34
CA ILE A 84 4.09 2.81 4.59
C ILE A 84 4.81 2.86 5.93
N LYS A 85 5.95 3.56 5.96
CA LYS A 85 6.66 3.93 7.19
C LYS A 85 6.92 5.43 7.19
N TYR A 86 6.73 6.08 8.33
CA TYR A 86 6.96 7.51 8.48
C TYR A 86 8.35 7.77 9.05
N TYR A 87 9.08 8.71 8.44
CA TYR A 87 10.41 9.12 8.88
C TYR A 87 10.47 10.64 8.98
N ILE A 88 11.20 11.14 9.98
CA ILE A 88 11.45 12.57 10.16
C ILE A 88 12.82 12.88 9.60
N THR A 89 12.93 13.82 8.67
CA THR A 89 14.20 14.22 8.01
C THR A 89 15.01 15.18 8.88
N ASN A 90 16.18 15.58 8.40
CA ASN A 90 17.02 16.61 9.04
C ASN A 90 16.39 18.01 9.01
N ASP A 91 15.37 18.22 8.18
CA ASP A 91 14.66 19.51 8.05
C ASP A 91 13.75 19.79 9.27
N CYS A 92 13.70 18.87 10.23
CA CYS A 92 12.90 19.01 11.43
C CYS A 92 13.44 20.13 12.35
N ILE A 93 12.66 21.20 12.48
CA ILE A 93 12.97 22.34 13.36
C ILE A 93 12.63 22.12 14.85
N GLY A 94 12.16 20.93 15.24
CA GLY A 94 11.86 20.62 16.64
C GLY A 94 10.67 21.37 17.27
N CYS A 95 9.65 21.73 16.48
CA CYS A 95 8.49 22.52 16.95
C CYS A 95 7.48 21.76 17.84
N GLY A 96 7.56 20.43 17.92
CA GLY A 96 6.69 19.59 18.77
C GLY A 96 5.26 19.36 18.28
N LYS A 97 4.82 19.95 17.16
CA LYS A 97 3.44 19.76 16.63
C LYS A 97 3.12 18.30 16.30
N CYS A 98 4.08 17.57 15.72
CA CYS A 98 3.92 16.15 15.39
C CYS A 98 3.67 15.30 16.65
N LYS A 99 4.37 15.58 17.76
CA LYS A 99 4.23 14.88 19.05
C LYS A 99 2.86 15.12 19.68
N ARG A 100 2.35 16.36 19.66
CA ARG A 100 1.02 16.72 20.17
C ARG A 100 -0.13 16.10 19.37
N ASN A 101 0.01 16.01 18.05
CA ASN A 101 -1.02 15.42 17.18
C ASN A 101 -0.95 13.90 17.05
N CYS A 102 0.02 13.24 17.70
CA CYS A 102 0.16 11.79 17.61
C CYS A 102 -0.82 11.09 18.59
N PRO A 103 -1.83 10.35 18.10
CA PRO A 103 -2.84 9.72 18.97
C PRO A 103 -2.28 8.60 19.85
N THR A 104 -1.16 8.00 19.46
CA THR A 104 -0.51 6.90 20.22
C THR A 104 0.79 7.34 20.87
N HIS A 105 1.10 8.65 20.87
CA HIS A 105 2.35 9.19 21.41
C HIS A 105 3.63 8.50 20.91
N ALA A 106 3.60 7.98 19.68
CA ALA A 106 4.71 7.27 19.04
C ALA A 106 5.93 8.16 18.69
N ILE A 107 5.91 9.46 19.04
CA ILE A 107 6.94 10.42 18.64
C ILE A 107 7.71 10.90 19.87
N SER A 108 9.03 10.68 19.84
CA SER A 108 9.96 11.09 20.88
C SER A 108 10.80 12.29 20.40
N GLY A 109 11.40 13.03 21.35
CA GLY A 109 12.18 14.24 21.09
C GLY A 109 11.69 15.43 21.92
N ASP A 110 12.64 16.33 22.19
CA ASP A 110 12.43 17.56 22.95
C ASP A 110 12.31 18.79 22.03
N ILE A 111 11.87 19.91 22.61
CA ILE A 111 11.74 21.18 21.90
C ILE A 111 13.11 21.63 21.37
N LYS A 112 13.15 22.13 20.13
CA LYS A 112 14.39 22.49 19.39
C LYS A 112 15.31 21.31 19.08
N GLN A 113 14.90 20.07 19.34
CA GLN A 113 15.61 18.87 18.92
C GLN A 113 14.83 18.12 17.83
N ARG A 114 15.57 17.37 17.01
CA ARG A 114 14.96 16.50 15.98
C ARG A 114 14.12 15.43 16.66
N HIS A 115 12.88 15.29 16.20
CA HIS A 115 11.97 14.27 16.69
C HIS A 115 12.18 12.95 15.95
N THR A 116 11.83 11.84 16.58
CA THR A 116 11.93 10.49 16.02
C THR A 116 10.62 9.74 16.21
N ILE A 117 10.20 8.98 15.19
CA ILE A 117 8.98 8.16 15.23
C ILE A 117 9.38 6.74 15.62
N ASN A 118 8.74 6.18 16.64
CA ASN A 118 8.87 4.78 16.99
C ASN A 118 7.93 3.92 16.12
N PRO A 119 8.47 3.09 15.21
CA PRO A 119 7.65 2.31 14.29
C PRO A 119 6.82 1.22 14.98
N ASN A 120 7.21 0.79 16.18
CA ASN A 120 6.49 -0.25 16.92
C ASN A 120 5.19 0.27 17.58
N ILE A 121 5.09 1.59 17.79
CA ILE A 121 3.92 2.25 18.41
C ILE A 121 3.09 3.00 17.35
N CYS A 122 3.70 3.34 16.21
CA CYS A 122 3.06 4.11 15.16
C CYS A 122 1.94 3.30 14.47
N ILE A 123 0.69 3.78 14.59
CA ILE A 123 -0.46 3.22 13.87
C ILE A 123 -0.62 3.78 12.44
N LYS A 124 0.40 4.48 11.94
CA LYS A 124 0.50 4.98 10.56
C LYS A 124 -0.69 5.88 10.11
N CYS A 125 -1.28 6.63 11.04
CA CYS A 125 -2.46 7.46 10.78
C CYS A 125 -2.21 8.73 9.94
N GLY A 126 -0.96 9.15 9.76
CA GLY A 126 -0.58 10.32 8.95
C GLY A 126 -0.78 11.69 9.61
N ALA A 127 -1.35 11.76 10.82
CA ALA A 127 -1.60 13.02 11.53
C ALA A 127 -0.34 13.88 11.72
N CYS A 128 0.80 13.24 11.99
CA CYS A 128 2.07 13.94 12.16
C CYS A 128 2.57 14.60 10.87
N LYS A 129 2.39 13.95 9.71
CA LYS A 129 2.79 14.46 8.40
C LYS A 129 1.99 15.72 8.05
N LEU A 130 0.68 15.70 8.24
CA LEU A 130 -0.21 16.84 8.01
C LEU A 130 0.06 18.01 8.96
N ALA A 131 0.42 17.72 10.22
CA ALA A 131 0.69 18.76 11.21
C ALA A 131 2.07 19.43 11.07
N CYS A 132 2.98 18.87 10.24
CA CYS A 132 4.35 19.34 10.13
C CYS A 132 4.43 20.61 9.27
N PRO A 133 4.79 21.78 9.83
CA PRO A 133 4.74 23.06 9.12
C PRO A 133 5.83 23.20 8.04
N VAL A 134 6.89 22.42 8.16
CA VAL A 134 8.06 22.43 7.26
C VAL A 134 8.11 21.20 6.36
N GLY A 135 7.11 20.32 6.42
CA GLY A 135 7.07 19.11 5.58
C GLY A 135 8.17 18.08 5.88
N ALA A 136 8.86 18.16 7.01
CA ALA A 136 9.99 17.30 7.37
C ALA A 136 9.62 15.83 7.68
N ILE A 137 8.40 15.38 7.38
CA ILE A 137 7.97 13.98 7.61
C ILE A 137 7.64 13.33 6.27
N VAL A 138 8.47 12.36 5.89
CA VAL A 138 8.37 11.62 4.64
C VAL A 138 7.84 10.21 4.87
N THR A 139 7.29 9.62 3.82
CA THR A 139 6.81 8.24 3.79
C THR A 139 7.74 7.42 2.90
N ALA A 140 8.24 6.30 3.39
CA ALA A 140 8.87 5.26 2.57
C ALA A 140 7.93 4.07 2.43
#